data_AF-T0RGN4-F1
#
_entry.id   AF-T0RGN4-F1
#
_cell.length_a   1.000
_cell.length_b   1.000
_cell.length_c   1.000
_cell.angle_alpha   90.00
_cell.angle_beta   90.00
_cell.angle_gamma   90.00
#
_symmetry.space_group_name_H-M   'P 1'
#
loop_
_entity.id
_entity.type
_entity.pdbx_description
1 polymer ?
#
loop_
_entity_poly.entity_id
_entity_poly.type
_entity_poly.pdbx_seq_one_letter_code
_entity_poly.pdbx_strand_id
1 'polypeptide(L)'
;MSPNLMPKRFCTSGGQFILSEFYGGLYVNFVQGNANELFDFDANNNFIISKSGNTCLTLFTETSTPYVRTDPCTGGDAQQWSIAGNVIKSRAGTFDYCLTYVPNQAAVAVGVAPCTDKPTTPQYFGSCDQSTPPTSVRLRSGDNYLSEYFTGLFANTLKRNRNEVFRYDASAKTLQVQSNMECLDVYQDTSLAYHLHTYPCNLNNGNQNWNVTVSGANPIQHITYLTQCLVDKGDKTAGVAPCDSSNQKQLWTVEAA
;
A
#
# COMPACT_ATOMS: atom_id res chain seq x y z
N MET A 1 24.76 -1.90 -26.38
CA MET A 1 23.70 -2.93 -26.33
C MET A 1 22.42 -2.22 -25.89
N SER A 2 21.29 -2.47 -26.55
CA SER A 2 20.03 -1.80 -26.19
C SER A 2 19.51 -2.31 -24.84
N PRO A 3 19.01 -1.43 -23.95
CA PRO A 3 18.47 -1.86 -22.67
C PRO A 3 17.18 -2.66 -22.87
N ASN A 4 17.02 -3.77 -22.14
CA ASN A 4 15.77 -4.54 -22.10
C ASN A 4 15.03 -4.15 -20.81
N LEU A 5 14.30 -3.03 -20.87
CA LEU A 5 13.63 -2.45 -19.73
C LEU A 5 12.29 -3.12 -19.49
N MET A 6 12.17 -3.78 -18.33
CA MET A 6 10.91 -4.36 -17.86
C MET A 6 10.36 -3.50 -16.71
N PRO A 7 9.18 -2.88 -16.86
CA PRO A 7 8.55 -2.15 -15.76
C PRO A 7 8.31 -3.04 -14.55
N LYS A 8 8.57 -2.50 -13.35
CA LYS A 8 8.42 -3.16 -12.06
C LYS A 8 7.79 -2.23 -11.03
N ARG A 9 7.03 -2.86 -10.15
CA ARG A 9 6.60 -2.33 -8.86
C ARG A 9 6.86 -3.40 -7.82
N PHE A 10 7.45 -3.02 -6.70
CA PHE A 10 7.88 -3.94 -5.67
C PHE A 10 7.09 -3.67 -4.40
N CYS A 11 6.27 -4.62 -3.97
CA CYS A 11 5.52 -4.52 -2.73
C CYS A 11 6.07 -5.47 -1.66
N THR A 12 5.92 -5.04 -0.40
CA THR A 12 6.30 -5.83 0.77
C THR A 12 5.44 -7.08 0.92
N SER A 13 5.78 -7.95 1.87
CA SER A 13 4.95 -9.11 2.18
C SER A 13 3.55 -8.65 2.59
N GLY A 14 2.52 -9.32 2.05
CA GLY A 14 1.14 -8.89 2.21
C GLY A 14 0.82 -7.55 1.54
N GLY A 15 1.68 -7.05 0.65
CA GLY A 15 1.49 -5.94 -0.26
C GLY A 15 1.08 -4.58 0.34
N GLN A 16 1.12 -4.44 1.67
CA GLN A 16 0.72 -3.24 2.39
C GLN A 16 1.48 -1.99 1.92
N PHE A 17 2.77 -2.17 1.64
CA PHE A 17 3.66 -1.11 1.23
C PHE A 17 4.31 -1.42 -0.11
N ILE A 18 4.69 -0.36 -0.80
CA ILE A 18 5.41 -0.35 -2.06
C ILE A 18 6.77 0.33 -1.85
N LEU A 19 7.80 -0.21 -2.50
CA LEU A 19 9.10 0.42 -2.61
C LEU A 19 8.93 1.75 -3.34
N SER A 20 9.46 2.82 -2.77
CA SER A 20 9.38 4.18 -3.30
C SER A 20 10.75 4.87 -3.21
N GLU A 21 11.10 5.63 -4.24
CA GLU A 21 12.29 6.48 -4.25
C GLU A 21 11.95 7.93 -3.85
N PHE A 22 12.80 8.58 -3.06
CA PHE A 22 12.64 10.01 -2.75
C PHE A 22 13.99 10.66 -2.46
N TYR A 23 14.41 11.61 -3.29
CA TYR A 23 15.67 12.35 -3.19
C TYR A 23 16.91 11.45 -2.99
N GLY A 24 16.99 10.35 -3.75
CA GLY A 24 18.08 9.38 -3.67
C GLY A 24 17.91 8.33 -2.57
N GLY A 25 16.96 8.52 -1.66
CA GLY A 25 16.61 7.53 -0.63
C GLY A 25 15.59 6.52 -1.13
N LEU A 26 15.58 5.34 -0.52
CA LEU A 26 14.57 4.30 -0.76
C LEU A 26 13.75 4.09 0.51
N TYR A 27 12.44 3.97 0.35
CA TYR A 27 11.49 3.81 1.44
C TYR A 27 10.46 2.74 1.08
N VAL A 28 9.88 2.10 2.08
CA VAL A 28 8.58 1.43 1.90
C VAL A 28 7.50 2.37 2.37
N ASN A 29 6.48 2.59 1.55
CA ASN A 29 5.37 3.45 1.90
C ASN A 29 4.08 2.90 1.31
N PHE A 30 2.94 3.45 1.69
CA PHE A 30 1.68 3.11 1.06
C PHE A 30 1.66 3.53 -0.41
N VAL A 31 0.91 2.78 -1.21
CA VAL A 31 0.76 3.05 -2.64
C VAL A 31 0.12 4.43 -2.84
N GLN A 32 0.80 5.28 -3.60
CA GLN A 32 0.38 6.62 -3.98
C GLN A 32 0.20 6.78 -5.49
N GLY A 33 0.60 5.79 -6.29
CA GLY A 33 0.38 5.80 -7.73
C GLY A 33 1.21 6.85 -8.47
N ASN A 34 2.28 7.34 -7.86
CA ASN A 34 3.17 8.34 -8.45
C ASN A 34 4.42 7.69 -9.06
N ALA A 35 5.26 8.50 -9.71
CA ALA A 35 6.45 8.01 -10.41
C ALA A 35 7.53 7.41 -9.49
N ASN A 36 7.51 7.73 -8.19
CA ASN A 36 8.49 7.26 -7.21
C ASN A 36 8.35 5.77 -6.93
N GLU A 37 7.19 5.19 -7.22
CA GLU A 37 6.85 3.78 -7.01
C GLU A 37 7.16 2.92 -8.25
N LEU A 38 7.63 3.55 -9.33
CA LEU A 38 7.88 2.92 -10.61
C LEU A 38 9.38 2.69 -10.78
N PHE A 39 9.72 1.47 -11.16
CA PHE A 39 11.09 1.08 -11.47
C PHE A 39 11.13 0.36 -12.82
N ASP A 40 12.24 0.45 -13.53
CA ASP A 40 12.56 -0.45 -14.65
C ASP A 40 13.66 -1.42 -14.21
N PHE A 41 13.49 -2.71 -14.52
CA PHE A 41 14.59 -3.66 -14.43
C PHE A 41 15.19 -3.87 -15.82
N ASP A 42 16.45 -3.46 -16.00
CA ASP A 42 17.23 -3.75 -17.20
C ASP A 42 17.85 -5.14 -17.09
N ALA A 43 17.24 -6.13 -17.75
CA ALA A 43 17.70 -7.52 -17.67
C ALA A 43 19.08 -7.75 -18.33
N ASN A 44 19.51 -6.88 -19.25
CA ASN A 44 20.80 -7.04 -19.92
C ASN A 44 21.95 -6.59 -19.02
N ASN A 45 21.73 -5.49 -18.29
CA ASN A 45 22.76 -4.89 -17.44
C ASN A 45 22.57 -5.17 -15.94
N ASN A 46 21.46 -5.82 -15.56
CA ASN A 46 21.07 -6.11 -14.18
C ASN A 46 20.83 -4.86 -13.32
N PHE A 47 20.32 -3.77 -13.91
CA PHE A 47 20.04 -2.54 -13.16
C PHE A 47 18.57 -2.47 -12.74
N ILE A 48 18.34 -1.90 -11.55
CA ILE A 48 17.01 -1.43 -11.15
C ILE A 48 17.06 0.10 -11.20
N ILE A 49 16.27 0.69 -12.08
CA ILE A 49 16.27 2.11 -12.40
C ILE A 49 15.01 2.72 -11.80
N SER A 50 15.16 3.69 -10.90
CA SER A 50 14.03 4.50 -10.42
C SER A 50 13.54 5.40 -11.55
N LYS A 51 12.23 5.40 -11.82
CA LYS A 51 11.63 6.24 -12.88
C LYS A 51 11.51 7.70 -12.48
N SER A 52 11.36 8.01 -11.20
CA SER A 52 11.27 9.39 -10.70
C SER A 52 12.59 10.15 -10.85
N GLY A 53 13.72 9.49 -10.58
CA GLY A 53 15.05 10.10 -10.64
C GLY A 53 15.87 9.76 -11.89
N ASN A 54 15.48 8.75 -12.66
CA ASN A 54 16.32 8.12 -13.69
C ASN A 54 17.71 7.72 -13.15
N THR A 55 17.72 7.24 -11.90
CA THR A 55 18.89 6.84 -11.13
C THR A 55 18.84 5.36 -10.82
N CYS A 56 20.00 4.71 -10.73
CA CYS A 56 20.14 3.29 -10.49
C CYS A 56 20.25 3.00 -8.99
N LEU A 57 19.54 1.96 -8.55
CA LEU A 57 19.71 1.39 -7.22
C LEU A 57 21.19 1.01 -7.02
N THR A 58 21.80 1.49 -5.94
CA THR A 58 23.25 1.39 -5.70
C THR A 58 23.49 0.96 -4.25
N LEU A 59 24.24 -0.13 -4.08
CA LEU A 59 24.70 -0.62 -2.79
C LEU A 59 26.00 0.07 -2.39
N PHE A 60 26.08 0.57 -1.15
CA PHE A 60 27.28 1.14 -0.57
C PHE A 60 27.76 0.28 0.60
N THR A 61 28.97 -0.26 0.47
CA THR A 61 29.61 -1.14 1.47
C THR A 61 30.89 -0.54 2.07
N GLU A 62 31.20 0.72 1.74
CA GLU A 62 32.42 1.41 2.19
C GLU A 62 32.40 1.73 3.69
N THR A 63 31.21 1.72 4.30
CA THR A 63 30.99 1.97 5.73
C THR A 63 30.81 0.67 6.50
N SER A 64 31.02 0.70 7.83
CA SER A 64 30.78 -0.46 8.71
C SER A 64 29.34 -0.99 8.67
N THR A 65 28.40 -0.13 8.27
CA THR A 65 27.00 -0.47 8.06
C THR A 65 26.67 -0.25 6.59
N PRO A 66 26.49 -1.31 5.80
CA PRO A 66 26.07 -1.20 4.40
C PRO A 66 24.70 -0.52 4.29
N TYR A 67 24.51 0.24 3.23
CA TYR A 67 23.24 0.92 2.94
C TYR A 67 22.97 0.97 1.45
N VAL A 68 21.74 1.34 1.09
CA VAL A 68 21.29 1.41 -0.30
C VAL A 68 20.62 2.75 -0.58
N ARG A 69 20.88 3.29 -1.77
CA ARG A 69 20.30 4.53 -2.31
C ARG A 69 20.14 4.41 -3.81
N THR A 70 19.60 5.44 -4.46
CA THR A 70 19.74 5.59 -5.91
C THR A 70 20.80 6.63 -6.24
N ASP A 71 21.58 6.36 -7.29
CA ASP A 71 22.68 7.20 -7.75
C ASP A 71 22.72 7.21 -9.30
N PRO A 72 23.45 8.14 -9.95
CA PRO A 72 23.59 8.14 -11.40
C PRO A 72 23.99 6.76 -11.93
N CYS A 73 23.35 6.30 -13.00
CA CYS A 73 23.64 5.00 -13.59
C CYS A 73 25.03 5.02 -14.26
N THR A 74 26.01 4.39 -13.63
CA THR A 74 27.40 4.24 -14.12
C THR A 74 27.67 2.84 -14.66
N GLY A 75 26.89 1.86 -14.19
CA GLY A 75 27.03 0.46 -14.55
C GLY A 75 28.12 -0.30 -13.81
N GLY A 76 28.64 0.26 -12.72
CA GLY A 76 29.54 -0.45 -11.82
C GLY A 76 28.86 -1.61 -11.09
N ASP A 77 29.66 -2.53 -10.55
CA ASP A 77 29.18 -3.75 -9.87
C ASP A 77 28.21 -3.45 -8.71
N ALA A 78 28.43 -2.34 -8.00
CA ALA A 78 27.56 -1.83 -6.93
C ALA A 78 26.09 -1.56 -7.36
N GLN A 79 25.84 -1.43 -8.67
CA GLN A 79 24.53 -1.14 -9.24
C GLN A 79 23.85 -2.37 -9.86
N GLN A 80 24.48 -3.54 -9.76
CA GLN A 80 23.96 -4.78 -10.32
C GLN A 80 23.11 -5.55 -9.30
N TRP A 81 21.91 -5.94 -9.72
CA TRP A 81 20.90 -6.59 -8.88
C TRP A 81 20.28 -7.80 -9.59
N SER A 82 19.66 -8.67 -8.81
CA SER A 82 18.85 -9.77 -9.29
C SER A 82 17.53 -9.79 -8.55
N ILE A 83 16.47 -10.21 -9.25
CA ILE A 83 15.14 -10.37 -8.68
C ILE A 83 14.82 -11.86 -8.76
N ALA A 84 14.90 -12.56 -7.63
CA ALA A 84 14.68 -14.00 -7.54
C ALA A 84 13.87 -14.34 -6.30
N GLY A 85 12.80 -15.14 -6.45
CA GLY A 85 11.98 -15.56 -5.31
C GLY A 85 11.33 -14.42 -4.53
N ASN A 86 10.99 -13.30 -5.19
CA ASN A 86 10.51 -12.06 -4.56
C ASN A 86 11.53 -11.42 -3.61
N VAL A 87 12.82 -11.61 -3.88
CA VAL A 87 13.91 -10.95 -3.18
C VAL A 87 14.71 -10.14 -4.18
N ILE A 88 15.08 -8.93 -3.80
CA ILE A 88 15.98 -8.09 -4.57
C ILE A 88 17.37 -8.21 -3.95
N LYS A 89 18.25 -8.88 -4.68
CA LYS A 89 19.58 -9.31 -4.21
C LYS A 89 20.66 -8.59 -5.01
N SER A 90 21.60 -7.96 -4.30
CA SER A 90 22.81 -7.37 -4.86
C SER A 90 23.69 -8.43 -5.52
N ARG A 91 24.28 -8.09 -6.65
CA ARG A 91 25.34 -8.86 -7.31
C ARG A 91 26.73 -8.28 -7.02
N ALA A 92 26.80 -7.23 -6.20
CA ALA A 92 28.04 -6.53 -5.90
C ALA A 92 28.85 -7.25 -4.81
N GLY A 93 30.16 -7.43 -5.05
CA GLY A 93 31.12 -7.92 -4.07
C GLY A 93 31.01 -9.42 -3.77
N THR A 94 31.58 -9.85 -2.64
CA THR A 94 31.65 -11.26 -2.21
C THR A 94 30.48 -11.69 -1.32
N PHE A 95 29.65 -10.75 -0.86
CA PHE A 95 28.55 -11.02 0.06
C PHE A 95 27.22 -10.73 -0.60
N ASP A 96 26.31 -11.69 -0.46
CA ASP A 96 24.94 -11.58 -0.94
C ASP A 96 24.13 -10.65 -0.02
N TYR A 97 23.98 -9.39 -0.38
CA TYR A 97 23.09 -8.45 0.31
C TYR A 97 21.72 -8.40 -0.34
N CYS A 98 20.67 -8.39 0.48
CA CYS A 98 19.28 -8.30 0.06
C CYS A 98 18.63 -7.04 0.61
N LEU A 99 17.73 -6.42 -0.16
CA LEU A 99 16.91 -5.31 0.33
C LEU A 99 16.06 -5.77 1.51
N THR A 100 15.93 -4.91 2.51
CA THR A 100 15.16 -5.17 3.72
C THR A 100 14.25 -4.02 4.10
N TYR A 101 13.10 -4.30 4.67
CA TYR A 101 12.22 -3.30 5.27
C TYR A 101 11.82 -3.68 6.69
N VAL A 102 11.28 -2.72 7.44
CA VAL A 102 10.73 -2.97 8.77
C VAL A 102 9.26 -3.40 8.63
N PRO A 103 8.88 -4.62 9.04
CA PRO A 103 7.49 -5.07 8.92
C PRO A 103 6.49 -4.13 9.59
N ASN A 104 5.34 -3.93 8.96
CA ASN A 104 4.23 -3.11 9.46
C ASN A 104 4.59 -1.63 9.72
N GLN A 105 5.68 -1.11 9.13
CA GLN A 105 6.05 0.31 9.25
C GLN A 105 6.19 0.97 7.88
N ALA A 106 5.41 2.01 7.65
CA ALA A 106 5.49 2.87 6.47
C ALA A 106 6.47 4.03 6.68
N ALA A 107 6.91 4.64 5.59
CA ALA A 107 7.80 5.80 5.58
C ALA A 107 9.16 5.54 6.27
N VAL A 108 9.56 4.28 6.39
CA VAL A 108 10.87 3.87 6.89
C VAL A 108 11.81 3.61 5.73
N ALA A 109 13.07 4.04 5.89
CA ALA A 109 14.12 3.81 4.92
C ALA A 109 14.34 2.30 4.72
N VAL A 110 14.51 1.92 3.47
CA VAL A 110 14.86 0.55 3.09
C VAL A 110 16.33 0.32 3.39
N GLY A 111 16.61 -0.79 4.06
CA GLY A 111 17.95 -1.21 4.42
C GLY A 111 18.46 -2.32 3.51
N VAL A 112 19.65 -2.81 3.85
CA VAL A 112 20.23 -4.03 3.28
C VAL A 112 20.76 -4.92 4.40
N ALA A 113 20.67 -6.22 4.23
CA ALA A 113 21.22 -7.21 5.15
C ALA A 113 21.70 -8.44 4.35
N PRO A 114 22.54 -9.31 4.93
CA PRO A 114 22.84 -10.59 4.32
C PRO A 114 21.55 -11.33 3.92
N CYS A 115 21.54 -11.86 2.71
CA CYS A 115 20.42 -12.63 2.19
C CYS A 115 20.21 -13.90 3.02
N THR A 116 18.96 -14.24 3.30
CA THR A 116 18.61 -15.53 3.93
C THR A 116 18.21 -16.55 2.87
N ASP A 117 18.50 -17.84 3.12
CA ASP A 117 18.20 -18.96 2.18
C ASP A 117 16.71 -19.08 1.81
N LYS A 118 15.83 -18.48 2.62
CA LYS A 118 14.40 -18.33 2.34
C LYS A 118 14.00 -16.86 2.51
N PRO A 119 13.12 -16.30 1.64
CA PRO A 119 12.60 -14.96 1.83
C PRO A 119 11.85 -14.89 3.16
N THR A 120 12.45 -14.19 4.13
CA THR A 120 11.77 -13.80 5.36
C THR A 120 10.85 -12.63 5.05
N THR A 121 9.83 -12.39 5.89
CA THR A 121 8.94 -11.23 5.75
C THR A 121 9.72 -9.94 5.47
N PRO A 122 10.79 -9.57 6.22
CA PRO A 122 11.57 -8.34 5.99
C PRO A 122 12.33 -8.27 4.66
N GLN A 123 12.57 -9.38 3.96
CA GLN A 123 13.33 -9.42 2.69
C GLN A 123 12.42 -9.61 1.46
N TYR A 124 11.10 -9.70 1.66
CA TYR A 124 10.14 -9.90 0.59
C TYR A 124 9.81 -8.60 -0.13
N PHE A 125 10.09 -8.55 -1.43
CA PHE A 125 9.70 -7.54 -2.41
C PHE A 125 9.11 -8.24 -3.63
N GLY A 126 7.82 -8.55 -3.56
CA GLY A 126 7.07 -9.20 -4.63
C GLY A 126 6.59 -8.23 -5.69
N SER A 127 6.32 -8.74 -6.90
CA SER A 127 5.65 -7.94 -7.92
C SER A 127 4.21 -7.67 -7.50
N CYS A 128 3.79 -6.42 -7.50
CA CYS A 128 2.40 -6.04 -7.32
C CYS A 128 1.88 -5.37 -8.59
N ASP A 129 0.85 -5.96 -9.20
CA ASP A 129 0.13 -5.33 -10.29
C ASP A 129 -0.84 -4.29 -9.70
N GLN A 130 -0.39 -3.04 -9.76
CA GLN A 130 -1.15 -1.85 -9.42
C GLN A 130 -1.48 -1.08 -10.71
N SER A 131 -1.86 -1.81 -11.76
CA SER A 131 -2.28 -1.28 -13.08
C SER A 131 -3.37 -0.22 -12.98
N THR A 132 -4.18 -0.29 -11.93
CA THR A 132 -5.08 0.80 -11.52
C THR A 132 -4.54 1.43 -10.24
N PRO A 133 -3.91 2.61 -10.33
CA PRO A 133 -3.45 3.34 -9.14
C PRO A 133 -4.60 3.60 -8.18
N PRO A 134 -4.37 3.57 -6.85
CA PRO A 134 -5.38 3.97 -5.88
C PRO A 134 -5.82 5.41 -6.09
N THR A 135 -7.12 5.67 -5.94
CA THR A 135 -7.69 7.01 -6.10
C THR A 135 -8.08 7.60 -4.75
N SER A 136 -7.89 8.91 -4.59
CA SER A 136 -8.34 9.61 -3.38
C SER A 136 -9.82 9.93 -3.50
N VAL A 137 -10.60 9.49 -2.52
CA VAL A 137 -12.06 9.55 -2.49
C VAL A 137 -12.59 10.02 -1.14
N ARG A 138 -13.80 10.58 -1.16
CA ARG A 138 -14.66 10.74 0.03
C ARG A 138 -15.88 9.86 -0.14
N LEU A 139 -16.37 9.29 0.97
CA LEU A 139 -17.58 8.47 0.97
C LEU A 139 -18.72 9.27 1.62
N ARG A 140 -19.77 9.56 0.85
CA ARG A 140 -20.91 10.35 1.31
C ARG A 140 -22.17 9.50 1.45
N SER A 141 -22.84 9.56 2.59
CA SER A 141 -24.19 9.00 2.81
C SER A 141 -25.15 10.11 3.22
N GLY A 142 -26.10 10.46 2.34
CA GLY A 142 -26.93 11.66 2.53
C GLY A 142 -26.05 12.92 2.64
N ASP A 143 -26.20 13.70 3.72
CA ASP A 143 -25.37 14.90 3.99
C ASP A 143 -24.11 14.60 4.82
N ASN A 144 -23.91 13.33 5.21
CA ASN A 144 -22.81 12.89 6.05
C ASN A 144 -21.67 12.30 5.22
N TYR A 145 -20.45 12.47 5.71
CA TYR A 145 -19.21 11.96 5.13
C TYR A 145 -18.55 11.02 6.13
N LEU A 146 -17.99 9.92 5.61
CA LEU A 146 -17.16 9.03 6.42
C LEU A 146 -15.91 9.76 6.86
N SER A 147 -15.57 9.67 8.14
CA SER A 147 -14.35 10.23 8.72
C SER A 147 -13.75 9.34 9.79
N GLU A 148 -12.43 9.29 9.91
CA GLU A 148 -11.72 8.61 11.00
C GLU A 148 -11.42 9.53 12.19
N TYR A 149 -11.45 8.99 13.41
CA TYR A 149 -10.85 9.62 14.58
C TYR A 149 -10.46 8.56 15.62
N PHE A 150 -9.16 8.47 15.92
CA PHE A 150 -8.58 7.53 16.88
C PHE A 150 -9.06 6.08 16.62
N THR A 151 -8.90 5.64 15.37
CA THR A 151 -9.36 4.35 14.80
C THR A 151 -10.87 4.13 14.71
N GLY A 152 -11.68 4.98 15.36
CA GLY A 152 -13.13 4.98 15.22
C GLY A 152 -13.59 5.63 13.91
N LEU A 153 -14.72 5.17 13.37
CA LEU A 153 -15.32 5.73 12.15
C LEU A 153 -16.62 6.46 12.45
N PHE A 154 -16.77 7.61 11.82
CA PHE A 154 -17.88 8.54 12.02
C PHE A 154 -18.52 8.89 10.68
N ALA A 155 -19.81 9.20 10.70
CA ALA A 155 -20.55 9.69 9.55
C ALA A 155 -21.17 11.04 9.94
N ASN A 156 -20.54 12.13 9.49
CA ASN A 156 -20.88 13.48 9.96
C ASN A 156 -20.64 14.56 8.89
N THR A 157 -20.94 15.82 9.20
CA THR A 157 -20.74 16.95 8.30
C THR A 157 -19.29 17.10 7.87
N LEU A 158 -19.07 17.27 6.57
CA LEU A 158 -17.78 17.53 5.94
C LEU A 158 -16.98 18.63 6.64
N LYS A 159 -15.71 18.34 6.97
CA LYS A 159 -14.72 19.22 7.61
C LYS A 159 -13.55 19.59 6.70
N ARG A 160 -13.40 18.91 5.55
CA ARG A 160 -12.33 19.08 4.56
C ARG A 160 -10.94 18.87 5.15
N ASN A 161 -10.76 17.80 5.91
CA ASN A 161 -9.46 17.40 6.46
C ASN A 161 -9.06 15.98 5.99
N ARG A 162 -7.88 15.52 6.40
CA ARG A 162 -7.36 14.20 5.99
C ARG A 162 -8.14 13.02 6.57
N ASN A 163 -8.91 13.23 7.62
CA ASN A 163 -9.70 12.18 8.25
C ASN A 163 -10.87 11.73 7.37
N GLU A 164 -11.30 12.58 6.43
CA GLU A 164 -12.43 12.34 5.51
C GLU A 164 -11.97 11.89 4.12
N VAL A 165 -10.66 11.71 3.92
CA VAL A 165 -10.08 11.32 2.64
C VAL A 165 -9.59 9.88 2.75
N PHE A 166 -10.08 9.03 1.86
CA PHE A 166 -9.70 7.64 1.75
C PHE A 166 -9.00 7.40 0.42
N ARG A 167 -8.03 6.50 0.39
CA ARG A 167 -7.49 5.93 -0.85
C ARG A 167 -8.18 4.62 -1.12
N TYR A 168 -8.90 4.56 -2.23
CA TYR A 168 -9.52 3.34 -2.71
C TYR A 168 -8.58 2.65 -3.69
N ASP A 169 -8.13 1.45 -3.34
CA ASP A 169 -7.39 0.56 -4.23
C ASP A 169 -8.35 -0.50 -4.79
N ALA A 170 -8.68 -0.38 -6.07
CA ALA A 170 -9.61 -1.30 -6.73
C ALA A 170 -9.02 -2.70 -6.96
N SER A 171 -7.68 -2.83 -7.03
CA SER A 171 -6.98 -4.11 -7.16
C SER A 171 -6.96 -4.83 -5.81
N ALA A 172 -6.54 -4.13 -4.76
CA ALA A 172 -6.46 -4.66 -3.40
C ALA A 172 -7.81 -4.75 -2.68
N LYS A 173 -8.85 -4.05 -3.18
CA LYS A 173 -10.16 -3.90 -2.54
C LYS A 173 -10.10 -3.22 -1.18
N THR A 174 -9.13 -2.34 -0.94
CA THR A 174 -8.96 -1.67 0.36
C THR A 174 -9.37 -0.20 0.31
N LEU A 175 -9.78 0.32 1.47
CA LEU A 175 -10.05 1.74 1.71
C LEU A 175 -9.12 2.22 2.82
N GLN A 176 -8.08 2.96 2.48
CA GLN A 176 -7.13 3.50 3.44
C GLN A 176 -7.44 4.95 3.80
N VAL A 177 -7.64 5.27 5.07
CA VAL A 177 -7.81 6.68 5.46
C VAL A 177 -6.48 7.43 5.46
N GLN A 178 -6.47 8.69 5.04
CA GLN A 178 -5.25 9.49 4.90
C GLN A 178 -4.77 10.15 6.21
N SER A 179 -5.54 10.07 7.30
CA SER A 179 -5.17 10.65 8.60
C SER A 179 -4.14 9.82 9.36
N ASN A 180 -4.39 8.52 9.52
CA ASN A 180 -3.51 7.58 10.22
C ASN A 180 -2.91 6.51 9.28
N MET A 181 -3.26 6.55 7.99
CA MET A 181 -2.81 5.61 6.96
C MET A 181 -3.20 4.14 7.21
N GLU A 182 -4.23 3.91 8.01
CA GLU A 182 -4.78 2.58 8.25
C GLU A 182 -5.95 2.26 7.31
N CYS A 183 -6.25 0.98 7.16
CA CYS A 183 -7.31 0.49 6.30
C CYS A 183 -8.59 0.29 7.09
N LEU A 184 -9.73 0.57 6.45
CA LEU A 184 -11.04 0.25 6.95
C LEU A 184 -11.16 -1.27 7.15
N ASP A 185 -11.40 -1.70 8.39
CA ASP A 185 -11.31 -3.08 8.82
C ASP A 185 -12.56 -3.47 9.63
N VAL A 186 -13.07 -4.68 9.39
CA VAL A 186 -14.16 -5.26 10.19
C VAL A 186 -13.62 -6.39 11.03
N TYR A 187 -13.92 -6.38 12.32
CA TYR A 187 -13.59 -7.50 13.20
C TYR A 187 -14.82 -8.00 13.95
N GLN A 188 -14.74 -9.25 14.40
CA GLN A 188 -15.73 -9.83 15.31
C GLN A 188 -15.18 -9.85 16.73
N ASP A 189 -15.99 -9.44 17.69
CA ASP A 189 -15.67 -9.61 19.10
C ASP A 189 -16.01 -11.02 19.62
N THR A 190 -15.78 -11.26 20.91
CA THR A 190 -16.07 -12.55 21.56
C THR A 190 -17.55 -12.91 21.59
N SER A 191 -18.45 -11.94 21.39
CA SER A 191 -19.90 -12.13 21.24
C SER A 191 -20.32 -12.32 19.77
N LEU A 192 -19.37 -12.44 18.85
CA LEU A 192 -19.59 -12.56 17.40
C LEU A 192 -20.22 -11.30 16.77
N ALA A 193 -20.25 -10.19 17.50
CA ALA A 193 -20.74 -8.92 16.97
C ALA A 193 -19.68 -8.29 16.06
N TYR A 194 -20.13 -7.73 14.93
CA TYR A 194 -19.27 -7.06 13.97
C TYR A 194 -19.03 -5.61 14.37
N HIS A 195 -17.77 -5.19 14.30
CA HIS A 195 -17.33 -3.84 14.61
C HIS A 195 -16.52 -3.28 13.46
N LEU A 196 -16.53 -1.96 13.31
CA LEU A 196 -15.79 -1.22 12.31
C LEU A 196 -14.73 -0.36 12.99
N HIS A 197 -13.49 -0.46 12.54
CA HIS A 197 -12.38 0.40 12.94
C HIS A 197 -11.43 0.62 11.75
N THR A 198 -10.39 1.42 11.95
CA THR A 198 -9.20 1.31 11.11
C THR A 198 -8.17 0.42 11.76
N TYR A 199 -7.39 -0.29 10.94
CA TYR A 199 -6.31 -1.15 11.39
C TYR A 199 -5.15 -1.08 10.38
N PRO A 200 -3.88 -1.33 10.77
CA PRO A 200 -2.78 -1.38 9.82
C PRO A 200 -3.12 -2.21 8.59
N CYS A 201 -2.98 -1.60 7.42
CA CYS A 201 -3.35 -2.22 6.16
C CYS A 201 -2.62 -3.55 5.95
N ASN A 202 -3.23 -4.54 5.34
CA ASN A 202 -2.58 -5.81 5.01
C ASN A 202 -3.37 -6.42 3.86
N LEU A 203 -2.78 -6.55 2.67
CA LEU A 203 -3.48 -7.08 1.49
C LEU A 203 -3.85 -8.56 1.64
N ASN A 204 -3.26 -9.28 2.61
CA ASN A 204 -3.66 -10.63 2.95
C ASN A 204 -4.78 -10.68 4.00
N ASN A 205 -5.17 -9.54 4.58
CA ASN A 205 -6.23 -9.46 5.58
C ASN A 205 -7.58 -9.24 4.91
N GLY A 206 -8.36 -10.32 4.75
CA GLY A 206 -9.69 -10.25 4.15
C GLY A 206 -10.69 -9.35 4.89
N ASN A 207 -10.43 -9.03 6.17
CA ASN A 207 -11.23 -8.10 6.96
C ASN A 207 -11.14 -6.64 6.48
N GLN A 208 -10.25 -6.36 5.53
CA GLN A 208 -10.02 -5.02 4.97
C GLN A 208 -10.52 -4.89 3.53
N ASN A 209 -11.26 -5.90 3.05
CA ASN A 209 -11.64 -6.02 1.66
C ASN A 209 -13.11 -5.61 1.48
N TRP A 210 -13.32 -4.62 0.61
CA TRP A 210 -14.62 -3.99 0.37
C TRP A 210 -14.96 -3.99 -1.13
N ASN A 211 -16.20 -4.32 -1.44
CA ASN A 211 -16.77 -4.15 -2.75
C ASN A 211 -17.33 -2.73 -2.87
N VAL A 212 -16.66 -1.88 -3.65
CA VAL A 212 -16.98 -0.46 -3.79
C VAL A 212 -17.41 -0.19 -5.23
N THR A 213 -18.62 0.32 -5.40
CA THR A 213 -19.12 0.81 -6.69
C THR A 213 -18.93 2.32 -6.75
N VAL A 214 -18.06 2.79 -7.64
CA VAL A 214 -17.70 4.22 -7.75
C VAL A 214 -18.74 5.08 -8.48
N SER A 215 -19.77 4.47 -9.08
CA SER A 215 -20.83 5.18 -9.83
C SER A 215 -22.16 5.20 -9.07
N GLY A 216 -22.66 6.40 -8.75
CA GLY A 216 -23.93 6.57 -8.03
C GLY A 216 -23.84 6.23 -6.54
N ALA A 217 -25.00 6.14 -5.88
CA ALA A 217 -25.08 5.79 -4.46
C ALA A 217 -25.37 4.29 -4.32
N ASN A 218 -24.44 3.54 -3.72
CA ASN A 218 -24.53 2.08 -3.61
C ASN A 218 -24.13 1.60 -2.21
N PRO A 219 -24.59 0.40 -1.80
CA PRO A 219 -23.99 -0.29 -0.67
C PRO A 219 -22.51 -0.56 -0.89
N ILE A 220 -21.71 -0.31 0.14
CA ILE A 220 -20.31 -0.75 0.19
C ILE A 220 -20.29 -2.03 1.04
N GLN A 221 -20.23 -3.15 0.36
CA GLN A 221 -20.34 -4.49 0.96
C GLN A 221 -18.96 -5.02 1.35
N HIS A 222 -18.87 -5.65 2.51
CA HIS A 222 -17.66 -6.33 2.94
C HIS A 222 -17.48 -7.64 2.17
N ILE A 223 -16.24 -7.97 1.77
CA ILE A 223 -15.95 -9.14 0.93
C ILE A 223 -15.85 -10.45 1.73
N THR A 224 -15.24 -10.46 2.92
CA THR A 224 -15.21 -11.68 3.77
C THR A 224 -16.51 -11.90 4.51
N TYR A 225 -16.98 -10.89 5.26
CA TYR A 225 -18.28 -10.89 5.91
C TYR A 225 -19.39 -10.46 4.93
N LEU A 226 -19.72 -11.34 3.98
CA LEU A 226 -20.62 -11.07 2.85
C LEU A 226 -22.00 -10.50 3.22
N THR A 227 -22.47 -10.67 4.46
CA THR A 227 -23.75 -10.10 4.90
C THR A 227 -23.63 -8.66 5.40
N GLN A 228 -22.43 -8.13 5.56
CA GLN A 228 -22.17 -6.84 6.21
C GLN A 228 -21.91 -5.74 5.19
N CYS A 229 -22.58 -4.60 5.37
CA CYS A 229 -22.41 -3.39 4.59
C CYS A 229 -22.05 -2.22 5.50
N LEU A 230 -21.22 -1.29 4.99
CA LEU A 230 -20.93 -0.03 5.66
C LEU A 230 -22.22 0.77 5.88
N VAL A 231 -22.42 1.30 7.08
CA VAL A 231 -23.64 2.04 7.44
C VAL A 231 -23.33 3.33 8.21
N ASP A 232 -24.00 4.43 7.84
CA ASP A 232 -24.16 5.60 8.70
C ASP A 232 -25.21 5.25 9.77
N LYS A 233 -24.79 5.10 11.02
CA LYS A 233 -25.69 4.67 12.10
C LYS A 233 -26.72 5.72 12.50
N GLY A 234 -26.63 6.95 11.97
CA GLY A 234 -27.53 8.06 12.29
C GLY A 234 -27.27 8.73 13.64
N ASP A 235 -26.31 8.21 14.42
CA ASP A 235 -25.85 8.73 15.71
C ASP A 235 -24.49 9.44 15.62
N LYS A 236 -24.13 9.89 14.40
CA LYS A 236 -22.81 10.41 14.00
C LYS A 236 -21.68 9.38 13.94
N THR A 237 -21.95 8.11 14.23
CA THR A 237 -20.98 7.03 14.04
C THR A 237 -21.23 6.28 12.73
N ALA A 238 -20.18 5.67 12.19
CA ALA A 238 -20.30 4.69 11.12
C ALA A 238 -20.03 3.29 11.69
N GLY A 239 -20.57 2.27 11.05
CA GLY A 239 -20.37 0.89 11.46
C GLY A 239 -20.63 -0.07 10.31
N VAL A 240 -20.91 -1.32 10.66
CA VAL A 240 -21.44 -2.31 9.73
C VAL A 240 -22.78 -2.83 10.21
N ALA A 241 -23.63 -3.21 9.28
CA ALA A 241 -24.91 -3.85 9.53
C ALA A 241 -25.25 -4.82 8.40
N PRO A 242 -26.22 -5.73 8.60
CA PRO A 242 -26.76 -6.54 7.52
C PRO A 242 -27.11 -5.68 6.29
N CYS A 243 -26.64 -6.11 5.11
CA CYS A 243 -26.85 -5.40 3.87
C CYS A 243 -28.34 -5.27 3.52
N ASP A 244 -28.80 -4.04 3.35
CA ASP A 244 -30.14 -3.66 2.94
C ASP A 244 -30.05 -2.51 1.94
N SER A 245 -30.22 -2.83 0.66
CA SER A 245 -30.17 -1.85 -0.44
C SER A 245 -31.29 -0.81 -0.41
N SER A 246 -32.35 -1.03 0.38
CA SER A 246 -33.42 -0.04 0.60
C SER A 246 -33.06 0.98 1.69
N ASN A 247 -32.10 0.65 2.56
CA ASN A 247 -31.65 1.51 3.63
C ASN A 247 -30.77 2.64 3.08
N GLN A 248 -31.32 3.85 3.02
CA GLN A 248 -30.61 5.04 2.54
C GLN A 248 -29.32 5.34 3.30
N LYS A 249 -29.20 4.90 4.56
CA LYS A 249 -28.00 5.02 5.39
C LYS A 249 -26.88 4.04 5.04
N GLN A 250 -27.16 3.05 4.20
CA GLN A 250 -26.16 2.14 3.63
C GLN A 250 -25.79 2.53 2.20
N LEU A 251 -26.42 3.54 1.62
CA LEU A 251 -26.05 4.03 0.30
C LEU A 251 -24.96 5.08 0.42
N TRP A 252 -23.82 4.79 -0.21
CA TRP A 252 -22.65 5.65 -0.23
C TRP A 252 -22.35 6.09 -1.67
N THR A 253 -22.18 7.40 -1.85
CA THR A 253 -21.62 7.97 -3.07
C THR A 253 -20.11 8.09 -2.90
N VAL A 254 -19.35 7.59 -3.86
CA VAL A 254 -17.89 7.76 -3.91
C VAL A 254 -17.58 9.02 -4.70
N GLU A 255 -17.02 10.02 -4.03
CA GLU A 255 -16.68 11.33 -4.61
C GLU A 255 -15.17 11.47 -4.71
N ALA A 256 -14.65 12.13 -5.75
CA ALA A 256 -13.22 12.45 -5.80
C ALA A 256 -12.84 13.42 -4.66
N ALA A 257 -11.71 13.17 -4.01
CA ALA A 257 -11.26 13.93 -2.84
C ALA A 257 -10.35 15.12 -3.16
#